data_AF-A0A931DLW3-F1
#
_entry.id   AF-A0A931DLW3-F1
#
_cell.length_a   1.000
_cell.length_b   1.000
_cell.length_c   1.000
_cell.angle_alpha   90.00
_cell.angle_beta   90.00
_cell.angle_gamma   90.00
#
_symmetry.space_group_name_H-M   'P 1'
#
loop_
_entity.id
_entity.type
_entity.pdbx_description
1 polymer ?
#
loop_
_entity_poly.entity_id
_entity_poly.type
_entity_poly.pdbx_seq_one_letter_code
_entity_poly.pdbx_strand_id
1 'polypeptide(L)'
;MTLAWATGAGDYATGMPSRIEGIGRPRMEPGFLPSLVDLMVPVPDAASVAGARAVRAVTGLPVGGSTGTCLWGALRLAARMRGEGAAGAVVALIGDAGERHLRTVHDDGWAAGKGLDPAPYAATIDRFLDTGRWTAPGERGEG
;
A
#
# COMPACT_ATOMS: atom_id res chain seq x y z
N MET A 1 -5.12 -11.35 6.65
CA MET A 1 -3.72 -11.83 6.77
C MET A 1 -2.96 -11.19 7.94
N THR A 2 -2.96 -9.86 8.11
CA THR A 2 -2.27 -9.17 9.21
C THR A 2 -2.67 -9.62 10.61
N LEU A 3 -3.96 -9.89 10.83
CA LEU A 3 -4.42 -10.41 12.13
C LEU A 3 -3.97 -11.86 12.38
N ALA A 4 -3.96 -12.71 11.36
CA ALA A 4 -3.51 -14.10 11.46
C ALA A 4 -1.98 -14.22 11.71
N TRP A 5 -1.19 -13.30 11.16
CA TRP A 5 0.24 -13.16 11.48
C TRP A 5 0.44 -12.71 12.93
N ALA A 6 -0.32 -11.72 13.40
CA ALA A 6 -0.21 -11.20 14.77
C ALA A 6 -0.66 -12.21 15.85
N THR A 7 -1.54 -13.16 15.53
CA THR A 7 -2.10 -14.11 16.50
C THR A 7 -1.57 -15.55 16.36
N GLY A 8 -0.82 -15.87 15.31
CA GLY A 8 -0.38 -17.23 15.01
C GLY A 8 -1.53 -18.20 14.64
N ALA A 9 -2.75 -17.69 14.46
CA ALA A 9 -3.93 -18.48 14.16
C ALA A 9 -4.10 -18.63 12.63
N GLY A 10 -3.71 -19.79 12.10
CA GLY A 10 -3.77 -20.12 10.66
C GLY A 10 -5.19 -20.24 10.07
N ASP A 11 -6.22 -20.05 10.88
CA ASP A 11 -7.64 -20.18 10.56
C ASP A 11 -8.45 -18.88 10.73
N TYR A 12 -7.81 -17.75 11.06
CA TYR A 12 -8.53 -16.50 11.30
C TYR A 12 -8.89 -15.74 10.00
N ALA A 13 -10.20 -15.53 9.77
CA ALA A 13 -10.75 -14.74 8.67
C ALA A 13 -11.15 -13.33 9.15
N THR A 14 -10.49 -12.28 8.65
CA THR A 14 -10.97 -10.88 8.79
C THR A 14 -12.08 -10.65 7.77
N GLY A 15 -13.26 -10.24 8.24
CA GLY A 15 -14.54 -10.29 7.50
C GLY A 15 -14.69 -9.45 6.23
N MET A 16 -13.65 -8.78 5.71
CA MET A 16 -13.70 -8.21 4.36
C MET A 16 -12.40 -8.51 3.58
N PRO A 17 -12.49 -9.16 2.42
CA PRO A 17 -11.34 -9.29 1.51
C PRO A 17 -10.92 -7.90 1.00
N SER A 18 -9.62 -7.73 0.79
CA SER A 18 -9.06 -6.55 0.11
C SER A 18 -9.79 -6.34 -1.21
N ARG A 19 -10.16 -5.08 -1.51
CA ARG A 19 -10.75 -4.72 -2.80
C ARG A 19 -9.71 -4.56 -3.90
N ILE A 20 -8.43 -4.64 -3.55
CA ILE A 20 -7.31 -4.66 -4.49
C ILE A 20 -7.15 -6.08 -5.04
N GLU A 21 -7.26 -6.20 -6.36
CA GLU A 21 -7.03 -7.45 -7.06
C GLU A 21 -5.58 -7.94 -6.84
N GLY A 22 -5.43 -9.19 -6.40
CA GLY A 22 -4.13 -9.85 -6.23
C GLY A 22 -3.52 -9.83 -4.82
N ILE A 23 -4.02 -9.04 -3.86
CA ILE A 23 -3.50 -8.99 -2.48
C ILE A 23 -4.62 -9.02 -1.44
N GLY A 24 -4.30 -9.40 -0.19
CA GLY A 24 -5.26 -9.42 0.92
C GLY A 24 -6.28 -10.57 0.86
N ARG A 25 -5.84 -11.75 0.41
CA ARG A 25 -6.63 -12.99 0.51
C ARG A 25 -6.93 -13.30 2.00
N PRO A 26 -8.13 -13.83 2.30
CA PRO A 26 -8.57 -14.08 3.68
C PRO A 26 -7.78 -15.22 4.36
N ARG A 27 -7.08 -16.07 3.60
CA ARG A 27 -6.31 -17.19 4.11
C ARG A 27 -4.85 -17.11 3.66
N MET A 28 -3.95 -17.57 4.53
CA MET A 28 -2.52 -17.69 4.25
C MET A 28 -2.30 -18.81 3.21
N GLU A 29 -1.57 -18.50 2.14
CA GLU A 29 -1.20 -19.50 1.12
C GLU A 29 -0.19 -20.50 1.72
N PRO A 30 -0.24 -21.80 1.40
CA PRO A 30 0.68 -22.81 1.95
C PRO A 30 2.17 -22.52 1.69
N GLY A 31 2.48 -21.76 0.63
CA GLY A 31 3.85 -21.34 0.31
C GLY A 31 4.32 -20.08 1.06
N PHE A 32 3.48 -19.44 1.86
CA PHE A 32 3.87 -18.28 2.66
C PHE A 32 4.65 -18.76 3.89
N LEU A 33 5.86 -18.22 4.07
CA LEU A 33 6.72 -18.50 5.22
C LEU A 33 6.75 -17.26 6.13
N PRO A 34 5.92 -17.21 7.20
CA PRO A 34 5.83 -16.03 8.08
C PRO A 34 7.16 -15.64 8.72
N SER A 35 8.04 -16.62 8.95
CA SER A 35 9.36 -16.43 9.56
C SER A 35 10.33 -15.62 8.71
N LEU A 36 10.04 -15.41 7.42
CA LEU A 36 10.85 -14.58 6.52
C LEU A 36 10.34 -13.12 6.45
N VAL A 37 9.29 -12.78 7.21
CA VAL A 37 8.66 -11.46 7.19
C VAL A 37 8.94 -10.74 8.51
N ASP A 38 9.81 -9.74 8.46
CA ASP A 38 10.14 -8.90 9.62
C ASP A 38 9.00 -7.94 10.00
N LEU A 39 8.22 -7.49 9.01
CA LEU A 39 7.17 -6.50 9.20
C LEU A 39 6.00 -6.72 8.24
N MET A 40 4.78 -6.65 8.78
CA MET A 40 3.56 -6.61 7.98
C MET A 40 2.83 -5.28 8.20
N VAL A 41 2.59 -4.54 7.13
CA VAL A 41 1.95 -3.21 7.18
C VAL A 41 0.54 -3.29 6.59
N PRO A 42 -0.52 -2.96 7.36
CA PRO A 42 -1.84 -2.78 6.79
C PRO A 42 -1.88 -1.49 5.96
N VAL A 43 -2.41 -1.57 4.74
CA VAL A 43 -2.51 -0.43 3.82
C VAL A 43 -3.97 -0.20 3.45
N PRO A 44 -4.51 1.02 3.62
CA PRO A 44 -5.84 1.35 3.13
C PRO A 44 -5.96 1.18 1.62
N ASP A 45 -7.10 0.68 1.14
CA ASP A 45 -7.36 0.52 -0.31
C ASP A 45 -7.18 1.86 -1.05
N ALA A 46 -7.66 2.97 -0.47
CA ALA A 46 -7.51 4.31 -1.03
C ALA A 46 -6.03 4.77 -1.11
N ALA A 47 -5.20 4.35 -0.16
CA ALA A 47 -3.76 4.60 -0.21
C ALA A 47 -3.09 3.80 -1.34
N SER A 48 -3.57 2.58 -1.60
CA SER A 48 -3.10 1.77 -2.72
C SER A 48 -3.46 2.39 -4.06
N VAL A 49 -4.66 2.96 -4.19
CA VAL A 49 -5.07 3.75 -5.37
C VAL A 49 -4.16 4.96 -5.57
N ALA A 50 -3.94 5.75 -4.51
CA ALA A 50 -3.04 6.90 -4.55
C ALA A 50 -1.61 6.50 -4.98
N GLY A 51 -1.07 5.42 -4.40
CA GLY A 51 0.24 4.89 -4.75
C GLY A 51 0.35 4.47 -6.21
N ALA A 52 -0.65 3.76 -6.74
CA ALA A 52 -0.64 3.32 -8.15
C ALA A 52 -0.63 4.53 -9.10
N ARG A 53 -1.42 5.56 -8.79
CA ARG A 53 -1.46 6.81 -9.55
C ARG A 53 -0.14 7.59 -9.46
N ALA A 54 0.51 7.61 -8.30
CA ALA A 54 1.82 8.22 -8.13
C ALA A 54 2.90 7.53 -8.99
N VAL A 55 2.92 6.19 -9.05
CA VAL A 55 3.82 5.46 -9.96
C VAL A 55 3.58 5.84 -11.41
N ARG A 56 2.31 5.91 -11.84
CA ARG A 56 1.96 6.30 -13.20
C ARG A 56 2.36 7.75 -13.51
N ALA A 57 2.22 8.67 -12.55
CA ALA A 57 2.60 10.07 -12.75
C ALA A 57 4.09 10.22 -13.06
N VAL A 58 4.95 9.40 -12.46
CA VAL A 58 6.40 9.43 -12.66
C VAL A 58 6.83 8.63 -13.90
N THR A 59 6.24 7.45 -14.11
CA THR A 59 6.72 6.49 -15.12
C THR A 59 5.93 6.51 -16.43
N GLY A 60 4.75 7.13 -16.45
CA GLY A 60 3.77 7.01 -17.53
C GLY A 60 3.05 5.66 -17.59
N LEU A 61 3.46 4.67 -16.78
CA LEU A 61 2.93 3.31 -16.85
C LEU A 61 1.71 3.12 -15.95
N PRO A 62 0.55 2.69 -16.49
CA PRO A 62 -0.58 2.29 -15.66
C PRO A 62 -0.26 0.96 -14.96
N VAL A 63 -0.14 1.00 -13.64
CA VAL A 63 0.12 -0.16 -12.77
C VAL A 63 -1.09 -0.51 -11.91
N GLY A 64 -1.13 -1.75 -11.41
CA GLY A 64 -2.20 -2.22 -10.53
C GLY A 64 -2.14 -1.65 -9.10
N GLY A 65 -3.24 -1.81 -8.37
CA GLY A 65 -3.34 -1.35 -6.97
C GLY A 65 -2.32 -2.00 -6.04
N SER A 66 -1.92 -3.25 -6.29
CA SER A 66 -0.90 -3.95 -5.51
C SER A 66 0.47 -3.27 -5.58
N THR A 67 0.85 -2.76 -6.74
CA THR A 67 2.04 -1.92 -6.89
C THR A 67 1.91 -0.64 -6.05
N GLY A 68 0.73 -0.03 -6.04
CA GLY A 68 0.45 1.12 -5.19
C GLY A 68 0.56 0.82 -3.69
N THR A 69 0.11 -0.37 -3.27
CA THR A 69 0.30 -0.87 -1.90
C THR A 69 1.78 -1.00 -1.55
N CYS A 70 2.58 -1.60 -2.43
CA CYS A 70 4.03 -1.73 -2.25
C CYS A 70 4.70 -0.36 -2.13
N LEU A 71 4.35 0.59 -3.00
CA LEU A 71 4.90 1.95 -2.94
C LEU A 71 4.55 2.62 -1.60
N TRP A 72 3.28 2.57 -1.18
CA TRP A 72 2.87 3.16 0.09
C TRP A 72 3.64 2.58 1.28
N GLY A 73 3.76 1.25 1.35
CA GLY A 73 4.53 0.57 2.38
C GLY A 73 6.01 0.96 2.38
N ALA A 74 6.62 1.05 1.20
CA ALA A 74 8.02 1.45 1.04
C ALA A 74 8.27 2.90 1.48
N LEU A 75 7.42 3.85 1.10
CA LEU A 75 7.55 5.24 1.52
C LEU A 75 7.35 5.39 3.03
N ARG A 76 6.39 4.66 3.61
CA ARG A 76 6.19 4.62 5.07
C ARG A 76 7.41 4.07 5.79
N LEU A 77 8.01 2.99 5.28
CA LEU A 77 9.24 2.42 5.86
C LEU A 77 10.41 3.40 5.75
N ALA A 78 10.59 4.04 4.60
CA ALA A 78 11.60 5.06 4.41
C ALA A 78 11.41 6.25 5.37
N ALA A 79 10.16 6.69 5.58
CA ALA A 79 9.83 7.73 6.55
C ALA A 79 10.20 7.32 7.99
N ARG A 80 9.89 6.08 8.38
CA ARG A 80 10.26 5.52 9.68
C ARG A 80 11.78 5.48 9.87
N MET A 81 12.51 4.92 8.90
CA MET A 81 13.97 4.86 8.92
C MET A 81 14.58 6.25 9.08
N ARG A 82 14.04 7.26 8.37
CA ARG A 82 14.47 8.64 8.51
C ARG A 82 14.21 9.21 9.91
N GLY A 83 13.04 8.94 10.49
CA GLY A 83 12.71 9.36 11.87
C GLY A 83 13.64 8.74 12.91
N GLU A 84 14.09 7.50 12.67
CA GLU A 84 15.03 6.76 13.52
C GLU A 84 16.51 7.09 13.22
N GLY A 85 16.79 7.94 12.23
CA GLY A 85 18.17 8.24 11.81
C GLY A 85 18.89 7.07 11.12
N ALA A 86 18.16 6.05 10.67
CA ALA A 86 18.69 4.89 9.98
C ALA A 86 18.95 5.20 8.49
N ALA A 87 20.12 4.79 8.00
CA ALA A 87 20.49 4.89 6.58
C ALA A 87 20.32 3.54 5.88
N GLY A 88 19.89 3.57 4.61
CA GLY A 88 19.75 2.37 3.79
C GLY A 88 18.88 2.61 2.55
N ALA A 89 18.83 1.62 1.67
CA ALA A 89 17.96 1.63 0.50
C ALA A 89 16.68 0.83 0.80
N VAL A 90 15.53 1.37 0.41
CA VAL A 90 14.25 0.64 0.41
C VAL A 90 13.95 0.24 -1.03
N VAL A 91 13.75 -1.05 -1.26
CA VAL A 91 13.41 -1.60 -2.59
C VAL A 91 11.97 -2.13 -2.54
N ALA A 92 11.16 -1.72 -3.52
CA ALA A 92 9.82 -2.23 -3.72
C ALA A 92 9.71 -2.90 -5.09
N LEU A 93 8.95 -3.99 -5.14
CA LEU A 93 8.65 -4.69 -6.39
C LEU A 93 7.40 -4.10 -7.04
N ILE A 94 7.56 -3.66 -8.28
CA ILE A 94 6.44 -3.32 -9.17
C ILE A 94 6.00 -4.62 -9.83
N GLY A 95 4.74 -4.98 -9.63
CA GLY A 95 4.17 -6.21 -10.19
C GLY A 95 3.92 -6.06 -11.67
N ASP A 96 2.68 -5.70 -12.02
CA ASP A 96 2.21 -5.65 -13.39
C ASP A 96 1.87 -4.22 -13.86
N ALA A 97 2.19 -3.96 -15.14
CA ALA A 97 1.77 -2.77 -15.86
C ALA A 97 0.83 -3.14 -17.02
N GLY A 98 -0.04 -2.23 -17.41
CA GLY A 98 -0.88 -2.38 -18.60
C GLY A 98 -2.17 -1.57 -18.56
N GLU A 99 -2.72 -1.32 -19.74
CA GLU A 99 -3.92 -0.49 -19.93
C GLU A 99 -5.16 -1.01 -19.21
N ARG A 100 -5.22 -2.30 -18.86
CA ARG A 100 -6.33 -2.88 -18.06
C ARG A 100 -6.57 -2.13 -16.75
N HIS A 101 -5.52 -1.54 -16.18
CA HIS A 101 -5.60 -0.79 -14.92
C HIS A 101 -6.21 0.60 -15.11
N LEU A 102 -6.27 1.12 -16.34
CA LEU A 102 -6.83 2.44 -16.63
C LEU A 102 -8.30 2.55 -16.28
N ARG A 103 -9.04 1.43 -16.34
CA ARG A 103 -10.48 1.36 -16.02
C ARG A 103 -10.75 0.98 -14.56
N THR A 104 -9.71 0.92 -13.72
CA THR A 104 -9.82 0.56 -12.29
C THR A 104 -9.19 1.63 -11.41
N VAL A 105 -8.02 1.38 -10.83
CA VAL A 105 -7.37 2.27 -9.86
C VAL A 105 -6.97 3.64 -10.45
N HIS A 106 -6.92 3.77 -11.77
CA HIS A 106 -6.68 5.05 -12.45
C HIS A 106 -7.97 5.77 -12.88
N ASP A 107 -9.14 5.19 -12.65
CA ASP A 107 -10.45 5.77 -12.97
C ASP A 107 -11.11 6.34 -11.70
N ASP A 108 -11.50 7.62 -11.74
CA ASP A 108 -12.13 8.30 -10.60
C ASP A 108 -13.56 7.81 -10.34
N GLY A 109 -14.31 7.44 -11.39
CA GLY A 109 -15.65 6.90 -11.25
C GLY A 109 -15.64 5.51 -10.59
N TRP A 110 -14.66 4.68 -10.93
CA TRP A 110 -14.43 3.40 -10.28
C TRP A 110 -14.07 3.57 -8.81
N ALA A 111 -13.14 4.48 -8.48
CA ALA A 111 -12.75 4.74 -7.11
C ALA A 111 -13.93 5.28 -6.27
N ALA A 112 -14.65 6.28 -6.78
CA ALA A 112 -15.83 6.84 -6.13
C ALA A 112 -16.94 5.79 -5.97
N GLY A 113 -17.20 4.97 -6.99
CA GLY A 113 -18.18 3.88 -6.94
C GLY A 113 -17.82 2.78 -5.92
N LYS A 114 -16.55 2.70 -5.50
CA LYS A 114 -16.08 1.83 -4.41
C LYS A 114 -16.00 2.55 -3.06
N GLY A 115 -16.38 3.83 -2.99
CA GLY A 115 -16.27 4.67 -1.79
C GLY A 115 -14.83 4.96 -1.38
N LEU A 116 -13.90 4.95 -2.34
CA LEU A 116 -12.48 5.21 -2.10
C LEU A 116 -12.16 6.68 -2.40
N ASP A 117 -11.61 7.37 -1.40
CA ASP A 117 -11.05 8.72 -1.57
C ASP A 117 -9.52 8.68 -1.49
N PRO A 118 -8.81 8.67 -2.64
CA PRO A 118 -7.35 8.63 -2.67
C PRO A 118 -6.70 9.98 -2.38
N ALA A 119 -7.42 11.10 -2.38
CA ALA A 119 -6.82 12.44 -2.36
C ALA A 119 -6.00 12.72 -1.07
N PRO A 120 -6.47 12.38 0.15
CA PRO A 120 -5.67 12.59 1.36
C PRO A 120 -4.37 11.77 1.39
N TYR A 121 -4.39 10.59 0.77
CA TYR A 121 -3.23 9.70 0.67
C TYR A 121 -2.25 10.20 -0.40
N ALA A 122 -2.74 10.70 -1.53
CA ALA A 122 -1.91 11.34 -2.54
C ALA A 122 -1.15 12.54 -1.95
N ALA A 123 -1.85 13.41 -1.20
CA ALA A 123 -1.22 14.53 -0.49
C ALA A 123 -0.17 14.12 0.56
N THR A 124 -0.24 12.89 1.07
CA THR A 124 0.80 12.34 1.96
C THR A 124 2.04 11.94 1.17
N ILE A 125 1.84 11.25 0.04
CA ILE A 125 2.92 10.82 -0.86
C ILE A 125 3.65 12.06 -1.37
N ASP A 126 2.93 13.03 -1.93
CA ASP A 126 3.51 14.23 -2.53
C ASP A 126 4.36 15.01 -1.51
N ARG A 127 3.81 15.22 -0.30
CA ARG A 127 4.54 15.88 0.79
C ARG A 127 5.78 15.12 1.23
N PHE A 128 5.70 13.79 1.30
CA PHE A 128 6.87 13.00 1.66
C PHE A 128 7.95 13.07 0.58
N LEU A 129 7.57 13.04 -0.70
CA LEU A 129 8.51 13.15 -1.80
C LEU A 129 9.14 14.56 -1.89
N ASP A 130 8.37 15.60 -1.59
CA ASP A 130 8.84 17.00 -1.62
C ASP A 130 9.68 17.37 -0.39
N THR A 131 9.20 17.05 0.81
CA THR A 131 9.78 17.55 2.06
C THR A 131 10.39 16.47 2.95
N GLY A 132 10.25 15.19 2.60
CA GLY A 132 10.65 14.06 3.46
C GLY A 132 9.80 13.90 4.72
N ARG A 133 8.66 14.59 4.84
CA ARG A 133 7.78 14.52 6.02
C ARG A 133 6.57 13.63 5.75
N TRP A 134 6.33 12.67 6.64
CA TRP A 134 5.21 11.74 6.53
C TRP A 134 4.06 12.15 7.45
N THR A 135 2.84 12.21 6.93
CA THR A 135 1.63 12.49 7.71
C THR A 135 0.44 11.81 7.03
N ALA A 136 0.20 10.55 7.37
CA ALA A 136 -0.90 9.80 6.78
C ALA A 136 -2.26 10.15 7.41
N PRO A 137 -3.37 10.07 6.63
CA PRO A 137 -4.71 10.23 7.16
C PRO A 137 -5.01 9.18 8.23
N GLY A 138 -5.53 9.60 9.38
CA GLY A 138 -5.93 8.71 10.47
C GLY A 138 -4.79 8.18 11.35
N GLU A 139 -3.53 8.44 11.01
CA GLU A 139 -2.41 8.19 11.92
C GLU A 139 -2.23 9.41 12.83
N ARG A 140 -2.57 9.27 14.12
CA ARG A 140 -2.12 10.24 15.12
C ARG A 140 -0.60 10.13 15.17
N GLY A 141 0.09 11.22 14.84
CA GLY A 141 1.54 11.29 14.97
C GLY A 141 1.93 10.92 16.40
N GLU A 142 2.61 9.80 16.56
CA GLU A 142 3.31 9.48 17.79
C GLU A 142 4.58 10.34 17.78
N GLY A 143 4.57 11.36 18.65
CA GLY A 143 5.73 12.21 18.93
C GLY A 143 6.70 11.56 19.89
#